data_AF-A0A2K6PYC2-F1
#
_entry.id   AF-A0A2K6PYC2-F1
#
_cell.length_a   1.000
_cell.length_b   1.000
_cell.length_c   1.000
_cell.angle_alpha   90.00
_cell.angle_beta   90.00
_cell.angle_gamma   90.00
#
_symmetry.space_group_name_H-M   'P 1'
#
loop_
_entity.id
_entity.type
_entity.pdbx_description
1 polymer ?
#
loop_
_entity_poly.entity_id
_entity_poly.type
_entity_poly.pdbx_seq_one_letter_code
_entity_poly.pdbx_strand_id
1 'polypeptide(L)'
;MSIGVNCTQITATECDFTAASPSAGFPMDFNVTLRLRAELGALHSAWVTMPWFQHYRNVTVGPPENIEVTPGEGSLIIRFSSPFDIADTSTAFFWYHVHYWEKGGIQQVKGPFRSNSISLDNLKPFRVYCLQVQAQLLWNKSNILRLGHLSNTSCYETMADASTELQQVILISVGTFSLLSVVAGACFFLVLKYRGLIKYWFHTPPSIPLQIEEYLKDPTQPILEALDKDSSPKDDVWDSVSIISFPEKEQDDVLQTL
;
A
#
# COMPACT_ATOMS: atom_id res chain seq x y z
N MET A 1 -3.32 39.86 38.94
CA MET A 1 -2.39 39.35 39.97
C MET A 1 -1.29 38.63 39.23
N SER A 2 -0.15 39.28 38.96
CA SER A 2 0.92 38.67 38.18
C SER A 2 1.56 37.56 39.00
N ILE A 3 1.40 36.32 38.55
CA ILE A 3 2.18 35.18 39.03
C ILE A 3 3.59 35.39 38.45
N GLY A 4 4.35 36.29 39.06
CA GLY A 4 5.68 36.66 38.59
C GLY A 4 6.73 35.73 39.17
N VAL A 5 7.69 35.29 38.35
CA VAL A 5 8.87 34.55 38.82
C VAL A 5 9.72 35.48 39.69
N ASN A 6 10.18 34.97 40.85
CA ASN A 6 11.06 35.72 41.74
C ASN A 6 12.53 35.42 41.44
N CYS A 7 13.20 36.36 40.78
CA CYS A 7 14.64 36.32 40.52
C CYS A 7 15.43 37.35 41.35
N THR A 8 14.94 37.68 42.55
CA THR A 8 15.66 38.55 43.50
C THR A 8 16.52 37.70 44.43
N GLN A 9 17.79 38.09 44.60
CA GLN A 9 18.74 37.44 45.52
C GLN A 9 18.90 35.93 45.30
N ILE A 10 18.90 35.49 44.04
CA ILE A 10 19.12 34.09 43.68
C ILE A 10 20.61 33.75 43.64
N THR A 11 20.95 32.53 44.04
CA THR A 11 22.31 31.97 43.88
C THR A 11 22.53 31.30 42.53
N ALA A 12 21.43 30.94 41.84
CA ALA A 12 21.47 30.40 40.49
C ALA A 12 21.96 31.46 39.49
N THR A 13 22.62 31.00 38.43
CA THR A 13 23.14 31.87 37.35
C THR A 13 22.15 32.01 36.19
N GLU A 14 20.88 31.68 36.42
CA GLU A 14 19.80 31.76 35.44
C GLU A 14 18.50 32.24 36.08
N CYS A 15 17.62 32.84 35.28
CA CYS A 15 16.29 33.26 35.68
C CYS A 15 15.32 32.89 34.56
N ASP A 16 14.54 31.82 34.79
CA ASP A 16 13.49 31.39 33.87
C ASP A 16 12.18 32.13 34.16
N PHE A 17 11.87 33.13 33.34
CA PHE A 17 10.65 33.95 33.46
C PHE A 17 9.36 33.20 33.12
N THR A 18 9.44 31.97 32.62
CA THR A 18 8.30 31.13 32.22
C THR A 18 8.11 29.90 33.10
N ALA A 19 8.96 29.71 34.12
CA ALA A 19 8.92 28.54 34.99
C ALA A 19 7.58 28.33 35.74
N ALA A 20 6.90 29.42 36.12
CA ALA A 20 5.63 29.34 36.85
C ALA A 20 4.45 28.94 35.94
N SER A 21 4.42 29.47 34.72
CA SER A 21 3.54 29.03 33.64
C SER A 21 4.02 29.59 32.30
N PRO A 22 3.67 28.97 31.16
CA PRO A 22 3.95 29.53 29.84
C PRO A 22 3.37 30.94 29.62
N SER A 23 2.34 31.30 30.40
CA SER A 23 1.68 32.61 30.40
C SER A 23 2.22 33.60 31.45
N ALA A 24 3.12 33.18 32.35
CA ALA A 24 3.69 34.01 33.41
C ALA A 24 4.83 34.93 32.94
N GLY A 25 5.34 34.70 31.73
CA GLY A 25 6.43 35.48 31.13
C GLY A 25 6.03 36.90 30.69
N PHE A 26 6.94 37.55 29.98
CA PHE A 26 6.66 38.87 29.40
C PHE A 26 5.64 38.76 28.25
N PRO A 27 4.71 39.74 28.11
CA PRO A 27 3.86 39.81 26.92
C PRO A 27 4.70 39.79 25.64
N MET A 28 4.33 38.93 24.69
CA MET A 28 5.22 38.58 23.57
C MET A 28 5.46 39.72 22.57
N ASP A 29 4.59 40.75 22.54
CA ASP A 29 4.73 41.94 21.70
C ASP A 29 5.38 43.14 22.41
N PHE A 30 5.67 43.04 23.72
CA PHE A 30 6.26 44.12 24.49
C PHE A 30 7.75 44.24 24.23
N ASN A 31 8.23 45.49 24.25
CA ASN A 31 9.64 45.80 24.22
C ASN A 31 10.21 45.74 25.64
N VAL A 32 11.11 44.77 25.88
CA VAL A 32 11.65 44.45 27.19
C VAL A 32 13.15 44.71 27.21
N THR A 33 13.63 45.40 28.24
CA THR A 33 15.06 45.58 28.54
C THR A 33 15.35 44.98 29.90
N LEU A 34 16.28 44.03 29.96
CA LEU A 34 16.69 43.38 31.20
C LEU A 34 17.98 44.00 31.74
N ARG A 35 18.12 43.99 33.07
CA ARG A 35 19.37 44.30 33.74
C ARG A 35 19.65 43.31 34.86
N LEU A 36 20.91 43.02 35.11
CA LEU A 36 21.34 42.12 36.19
C LEU A 36 22.54 42.71 36.95
N ARG A 37 22.71 42.29 38.19
CA ARG A 37 23.88 42.61 39.02
C ARG A 37 24.17 41.46 39.99
N ALA A 38 25.40 41.36 40.48
CA ALA A 38 25.77 40.47 41.57
C ALA A 38 25.70 41.22 42.92
N GLU A 39 25.35 40.50 43.97
CA GLU A 39 25.29 41.01 45.35
C GLU A 39 26.07 40.10 46.30
N LEU A 40 26.79 40.70 47.24
CA LEU A 40 27.46 40.03 48.35
C LEU A 40 27.25 40.84 49.63
N GLY A 41 26.21 40.50 50.40
CA GLY A 41 25.79 41.30 51.55
C GLY A 41 25.36 42.70 51.11
N ALA A 42 26.02 43.74 51.63
CA ALA A 42 25.76 45.13 51.24
C ALA A 42 26.50 45.55 49.94
N LEU A 43 27.49 44.77 49.50
CA LEU A 43 28.25 45.05 48.29
C LEU A 43 27.44 44.62 47.06
N HIS A 44 27.49 45.44 46.01
CA HIS A 44 26.83 45.14 44.74
C HIS A 44 27.72 45.54 43.57
N SER A 45 27.67 44.77 42.49
CA SER A 45 28.30 45.16 41.22
C SER A 45 27.54 46.31 40.55
N ALA A 46 28.15 46.91 39.53
CA ALA A 46 27.42 47.73 38.57
C ALA A 46 26.33 46.89 37.87
N TRP A 47 25.27 47.56 37.41
CA TRP A 47 24.24 46.93 36.59
C TRP A 47 24.77 46.65 35.19
N VAL A 48 24.59 45.42 34.73
CA VAL A 48 24.76 45.03 33.33
C VAL A 48 23.38 45.10 32.67
N THR A 49 23.26 45.91 31.61
CA THR A 49 22.01 46.07 30.85
C THR A 49 22.10 45.31 29.54
N MET A 50 21.10 44.48 29.25
CA MET A 50 21.00 43.70 28.02
C MET A 50 20.37 44.54 26.90
N PRO A 51 20.66 44.23 25.62
CA PRO A 51 19.90 44.78 24.51
C PRO A 51 18.41 44.49 24.69
N TRP A 52 17.58 45.42 24.22
CA TRP A 52 16.13 45.24 24.27
C TRP A 52 15.69 44.14 23.29
N PHE A 53 14.60 43.45 23.62
CA PHE A 53 14.00 42.43 22.75
C PHE A 53 12.48 42.51 22.76
N GLN A 54 11.87 41.94 21.71
CA GLN A 54 10.45 41.60 21.67
C GLN A 54 10.34 40.13 21.31
N HIS A 55 9.53 39.35 22.03
CA HIS A 55 9.51 37.90 21.85
C HIS A 55 9.18 37.52 20.40
N TYR A 56 8.08 38.03 19.81
CA TYR A 56 7.74 37.71 18.41
C TYR A 56 8.83 38.10 17.38
N ARG A 57 9.66 39.09 17.68
CA ARG A 57 10.75 39.55 16.82
C ARG A 57 11.99 38.67 16.96
N ASN A 58 12.32 38.28 18.17
CA ASN A 58 13.60 37.67 18.52
C ASN A 58 13.51 36.15 18.75
N VAL A 59 12.30 35.59 18.87
CA VAL A 59 12.08 34.17 19.18
C VAL A 59 12.68 33.24 18.11
N THR A 60 13.24 32.13 18.56
CA THR A 60 13.54 30.97 17.73
C THR A 60 12.37 30.00 17.85
N VAL A 61 11.65 29.79 16.74
CA VAL A 61 10.43 28.97 16.74
C VAL A 61 10.81 27.51 16.60
N GLY A 62 10.40 26.67 17.55
CA GLY A 62 10.55 25.23 17.50
C GLY A 62 9.67 24.57 16.41
N PRO A 63 9.84 23.26 16.17
CA PRO A 63 8.93 22.53 15.30
C PRO A 63 7.53 22.42 15.94
N PRO A 64 6.48 22.15 15.15
CA PRO A 64 5.19 21.70 15.68
C PRO A 64 5.35 20.44 16.54
N GLU A 65 4.57 20.35 17.61
CA GLU A 65 4.60 19.23 18.57
C GLU A 65 3.45 18.26 18.35
N ASN A 66 3.51 17.08 18.98
CA ASN A 66 2.43 16.07 18.97
C ASN A 66 1.91 15.76 17.56
N ILE A 67 2.84 15.50 16.62
CA ILE A 67 2.49 15.19 15.23
C ILE A 67 1.90 13.78 15.17
N GLU A 68 0.60 13.72 14.93
CA GLU A 68 -0.17 12.51 14.71
C GLU A 68 -0.52 12.39 13.24
N VAL A 69 -0.31 11.20 12.67
CA VAL A 69 -0.63 10.92 11.27
C VAL A 69 -1.54 9.71 11.20
N THR A 70 -2.69 9.89 10.58
CA THR A 70 -3.67 8.83 10.30
C THR A 70 -3.60 8.50 8.81
N PRO A 71 -3.10 7.31 8.44
CA PRO A 71 -3.17 6.86 7.06
C PRO A 71 -4.61 6.60 6.64
N GLY A 72 -4.92 7.00 5.41
CA GLY A 72 -6.20 6.74 4.76
C GLY A 72 -5.99 6.18 3.36
N GLU A 73 -7.11 6.05 2.66
CA GLU A 73 -7.18 5.74 1.24
C GLU A 73 -6.47 6.84 0.44
N GLY A 74 -5.28 6.56 -0.09
CA GLY A 74 -4.56 7.47 -0.98
C GLY A 74 -4.19 8.78 -0.31
N SER A 75 -4.15 8.77 1.02
CA SER A 75 -4.08 9.99 1.81
C SER A 75 -3.39 9.78 3.16
N LEU A 76 -2.81 10.87 3.67
CA LEU A 76 -2.30 10.96 5.04
C LEU A 76 -2.91 12.19 5.71
N ILE A 77 -3.71 11.98 6.77
CA ILE A 77 -4.26 13.06 7.58
C ILE A 77 -3.29 13.36 8.70
N ILE A 78 -2.77 14.58 8.72
CA ILE A 78 -1.75 15.03 9.66
C ILE A 78 -2.43 15.99 10.65
N ARG A 79 -2.20 15.80 11.95
CA ARG A 79 -2.66 16.64 13.05
C ARG A 79 -1.46 16.95 13.93
N PHE A 80 -1.37 18.18 14.44
CA PHE A 80 -0.24 18.60 15.28
C PHE A 80 -0.59 19.80 16.17
N SER A 81 0.16 19.97 17.24
CA SER A 81 0.10 21.14 18.11
C SER A 81 1.00 22.27 17.59
N SER A 82 0.58 23.51 17.83
CA SER A 82 1.40 24.70 17.55
C SER A 82 2.67 24.69 18.40
N PRO A 83 3.79 25.32 17.96
CA PRO A 83 5.02 25.36 18.75
C PRO A 83 4.87 26.02 20.14
N PHE A 84 3.95 26.99 20.25
CA PHE A 84 3.54 27.60 21.52
C PHE A 84 2.18 28.30 21.32
N ASP A 85 1.52 28.62 22.43
CA ASP A 85 0.20 29.26 22.42
C ASP A 85 0.29 30.75 22.13
N ILE A 86 -0.56 31.23 21.21
CA ILE A 86 -0.76 32.65 20.91
C ILE A 86 -2.18 33.01 21.29
N ALA A 87 -2.34 33.78 22.37
CA ALA A 87 -3.66 34.15 22.89
C ALA A 87 -4.46 35.06 21.95
N ASP A 88 -3.78 35.98 21.26
CA ASP A 88 -4.40 36.92 20.32
C ASP A 88 -3.94 36.67 18.88
N THR A 89 -4.76 35.93 18.15
CA THR A 89 -4.52 35.58 16.74
C THR A 89 -4.57 36.78 15.79
N SER A 90 -5.08 37.93 16.24
CA SER A 90 -5.05 39.17 15.45
C SER A 90 -3.67 39.84 15.50
N THR A 91 -2.92 39.64 16.59
CA THR A 91 -1.56 40.17 16.74
C THR A 91 -0.54 39.29 16.03
N ALA A 92 -0.58 37.97 16.24
CA ALA A 92 0.33 37.03 15.61
C ALA A 92 -0.35 35.68 15.36
N PHE A 93 0.12 34.91 14.40
CA PHE A 93 -0.37 33.55 14.15
C PHE A 93 0.67 32.72 13.39
N PHE A 94 0.43 31.40 13.30
CA PHE A 94 1.28 30.49 12.54
C PHE A 94 0.68 30.15 11.17
N TRP A 95 1.54 30.09 10.17
CA TRP A 95 1.34 29.34 8.94
C TRP A 95 2.14 28.05 9.01
N TYR A 96 1.61 26.97 8.45
CA TYR A 96 2.27 25.68 8.42
C TYR A 96 2.56 25.23 7.00
N HIS A 97 3.66 24.50 6.86
CA HIS A 97 4.05 23.80 5.64
C HIS A 97 4.36 22.35 5.98
N VAL A 98 3.93 21.43 5.13
CA VAL A 98 4.32 20.02 5.19
C VAL A 98 5.24 19.73 4.03
N HIS A 99 6.45 19.30 4.35
CA HIS A 99 7.44 18.78 3.43
C HIS A 99 7.29 17.26 3.40
N TYR A 100 7.07 16.65 2.25
CA TYR A 100 6.81 15.22 2.14
C TYR A 100 7.40 14.61 0.88
N TRP A 101 7.77 13.32 0.91
CA TRP A 101 8.33 12.60 -0.22
C TRP A 101 8.03 11.11 -0.13
N GLU A 102 7.87 10.47 -1.29
CA GLU A 102 7.92 9.01 -1.39
C GLU A 102 9.37 8.54 -1.07
N LYS A 103 9.55 7.39 -0.43
CA LYS A 103 10.89 6.86 -0.13
C LYS A 103 11.74 6.73 -1.42
N GLY A 104 12.81 7.53 -1.53
CA GLY A 104 13.67 7.60 -2.73
C GLY A 104 13.15 8.54 -3.84
N GLY A 105 12.06 9.26 -3.58
CA GLY A 105 11.49 10.25 -4.49
C GLY A 105 11.95 11.69 -4.21
N ILE A 106 11.34 12.63 -4.94
CA ILE A 106 11.59 14.07 -4.80
C ILE A 106 10.68 14.65 -3.72
N GLN A 107 11.23 15.57 -2.92
CA GLN A 107 10.49 16.31 -1.92
C GLN A 107 9.47 17.26 -2.53
N GLN A 108 8.26 17.21 -1.98
CA GLN A 108 7.14 18.08 -2.28
C GLN A 108 6.77 18.89 -1.04
N VAL A 109 6.09 20.03 -1.26
CA VAL A 109 5.69 20.93 -0.18
C VAL A 109 4.20 21.25 -0.33
N LYS A 110 3.42 21.05 0.74
CA LYS A 110 2.02 21.49 0.83
C LYS A 110 1.90 22.62 1.85
N GLY A 111 1.38 23.77 1.42
CA GLY A 111 1.17 24.95 2.26
C GLY A 111 1.32 26.26 1.48
N PRO A 112 1.19 27.42 2.17
CA PRO A 112 0.90 27.56 3.60
C PRO A 112 -0.57 27.25 3.95
N PHE A 113 -0.82 26.78 5.18
CA PHE A 113 -2.19 26.62 5.74
C PHE A 113 -2.23 26.97 7.24
N ARG A 114 -3.39 27.45 7.76
CA ARG A 114 -3.53 27.88 9.17
C ARG A 114 -3.93 26.77 10.12
N SER A 115 -4.68 25.80 9.62
CA SER A 115 -5.24 24.72 10.44
C SER A 115 -4.11 23.88 11.03
N ASN A 116 -4.28 23.44 12.26
CA ASN A 116 -3.44 22.44 12.92
C ASN A 116 -3.68 21.01 12.39
N SER A 117 -4.47 20.88 11.32
CA SER A 117 -4.71 19.64 10.59
C SER A 117 -4.71 19.88 9.09
N ILE A 118 -4.12 18.96 8.34
CA ILE A 118 -4.05 18.96 6.89
C ILE A 118 -4.13 17.53 6.36
N SER A 119 -4.80 17.33 5.23
CA SER A 119 -4.75 16.06 4.49
C SER A 119 -3.72 16.17 3.37
N LEU A 120 -2.88 15.16 3.18
CA LEU A 120 -2.11 14.96 1.96
C LEU A 120 -2.87 13.97 1.08
N ASP A 121 -3.60 14.47 0.09
CA ASP A 121 -4.44 13.68 -0.80
C ASP A 121 -3.72 13.30 -2.10
N ASN A 122 -4.31 12.38 -2.87
CA ASN A 122 -3.80 11.91 -4.16
C ASN A 122 -2.39 11.28 -4.06
N LEU A 123 -2.10 10.64 -2.92
CA LEU A 123 -0.91 9.83 -2.74
C LEU A 123 -1.13 8.45 -3.36
N LYS A 124 -0.03 7.79 -3.76
CA LYS A 124 -0.13 6.42 -4.26
C LYS A 124 -0.49 5.48 -3.10
N PRO A 125 -1.39 4.52 -3.29
CA PRO A 125 -1.68 3.48 -2.29
C PRO A 125 -0.50 2.53 -2.09
N PHE A 126 -0.41 1.93 -0.90
CA PHE A 126 0.67 1.00 -0.50
C PHE A 126 2.08 1.58 -0.73
N ARG A 127 2.24 2.89 -0.51
CA ARG A 127 3.54 3.57 -0.61
C ARG A 127 3.89 4.24 0.70
N VAL A 128 5.18 4.16 1.02
CA VAL A 128 5.74 4.81 2.19
C VAL A 128 6.12 6.24 1.84
N TYR A 129 5.47 7.19 2.50
CA TYR A 129 5.78 8.61 2.44
C TYR A 129 6.42 9.05 3.76
N CYS A 130 7.52 9.78 3.67
CA CYS A 130 8.14 10.45 4.80
C CYS A 130 7.78 11.94 4.77
N LEU A 131 7.62 12.55 5.94
CA LEU A 131 7.21 13.95 6.07
C LEU A 131 7.89 14.67 7.22
N GLN A 132 7.93 15.99 7.11
CA GLN A 132 8.33 16.96 8.14
C GLN A 132 7.37 18.14 8.11
N VAL A 133 6.99 18.63 9.29
CA VAL A 133 6.11 19.79 9.45
C VAL A 133 6.94 20.98 9.92
N GLN A 134 6.66 22.16 9.35
CA GLN A 134 7.32 23.41 9.69
C GLN A 134 6.30 24.49 10.02
N ALA A 135 6.51 25.19 11.12
CA ALA A 135 5.75 26.37 11.48
C ALA A 135 6.45 27.64 10.98
N GLN A 136 5.67 28.67 10.68
CA GLN A 136 6.14 29.99 10.30
C GLN A 136 5.30 31.01 11.06
N LEU A 137 5.93 31.70 12.01
CA LEU A 137 5.28 32.73 12.80
C LEU A 137 5.20 34.02 11.98
N LEU A 138 3.99 34.58 11.89
CA LEU A 138 3.77 35.92 11.35
C LEU A 138 3.28 36.84 12.46
N TRP A 139 3.99 37.96 12.66
CA TRP A 139 3.58 39.04 13.55
C TRP A 139 3.00 40.20 12.73
N ASN A 140 1.67 40.36 12.77
CA ASN A 140 0.93 41.27 11.89
C ASN A 140 1.31 42.73 12.09
N LYS A 141 1.47 43.19 13.33
CA LYS A 141 1.71 44.61 13.64
C LYS A 141 2.99 45.15 13.02
N SER A 142 3.99 44.30 12.76
CA SER A 142 5.28 44.71 12.19
C SER A 142 5.67 43.99 10.91
N ASN A 143 4.78 43.14 10.36
CA ASN A 143 5.04 42.27 9.20
C ASN A 143 6.35 41.46 9.34
N ILE A 144 6.64 41.00 10.54
CA ILE A 144 7.84 40.19 10.81
C ILE A 144 7.49 38.73 10.72
N LEU A 145 8.36 37.98 10.06
CA LEU A 145 8.23 36.57 9.84
C LEU A 145 9.39 35.82 10.48
N ARG A 146 9.08 34.78 11.27
CA ARG A 146 10.08 33.89 11.86
C ARG A 146 9.82 32.48 11.37
N LEU A 147 10.79 31.92 10.65
CA LEU A 147 10.73 30.55 10.19
C LEU A 147 11.08 29.61 11.36
N GLY A 148 10.21 28.64 11.61
CA GLY A 148 10.45 27.61 12.61
C GLY A 148 11.34 26.49 12.10
N HIS A 149 11.86 25.71 13.05
CA HIS A 149 12.59 24.50 12.73
C HIS A 149 11.66 23.44 12.12
N LEU A 150 12.24 22.56 11.30
CA LEU A 150 11.55 21.38 10.79
C LEU A 150 11.37 20.37 11.92
N SER A 151 10.24 19.68 11.94
CA SER A 151 10.06 18.51 12.79
C SER A 151 11.03 17.40 12.39
N ASN A 152 11.17 16.42 13.28
CA ASN A 152 11.80 15.15 12.92
C ASN A 152 11.04 14.51 11.75
N THR A 153 11.77 13.76 10.92
CA THR A 153 11.19 12.99 9.85
C THR A 153 10.44 11.79 10.40
N SER A 154 9.17 11.64 10.01
CA SER A 154 8.35 10.46 10.28
C SER A 154 7.80 9.90 8.99
N CYS A 155 7.68 8.57 8.90
CA CYS A 155 7.27 7.89 7.67
C CYS A 155 6.06 6.99 7.92
N TYR A 156 5.12 7.02 6.97
CA TYR A 156 3.84 6.31 7.06
C TYR A 156 3.52 5.68 5.71
N GLU A 157 2.89 4.51 5.77
CA GLU A 157 2.39 3.81 4.59
C GLU A 157 0.92 4.17 4.36
N THR A 158 0.56 4.51 3.13
CA THR A 158 -0.82 4.77 2.71
C THR A 158 -1.64 3.48 2.62
N MET A 159 -2.93 3.57 2.91
CA MET A 159 -3.83 2.40 2.78
C MET A 159 -4.16 2.12 1.31
N ALA A 160 -4.78 0.97 1.06
CA ALA A 160 -5.28 0.59 -0.25
C ALA A 160 -6.35 1.57 -0.72
N ASP A 161 -6.27 1.99 -1.99
CA ASP A 161 -7.31 2.78 -2.63
C ASP A 161 -8.42 1.90 -3.17
N ALA A 162 -9.67 2.35 -3.16
CA ALA A 162 -10.82 1.69 -3.76
C ALA A 162 -10.54 1.37 -5.24
N SER A 163 -9.77 2.23 -5.92
CA SER A 163 -9.27 1.96 -7.27
C SER A 163 -8.30 0.78 -7.33
N THR A 164 -7.34 0.68 -6.40
CA THR A 164 -6.41 -0.46 -6.32
C THR A 164 -7.05 -1.74 -5.81
N GLU A 165 -8.00 -1.66 -4.89
CA GLU A 165 -8.85 -2.77 -4.45
C GLU A 165 -9.60 -3.33 -5.65
N LEU A 166 -10.27 -2.46 -6.42
CA LEU A 166 -10.99 -2.86 -7.64
C LEU A 166 -10.04 -3.46 -8.69
N GLN A 167 -8.85 -2.90 -8.87
CA GLN A 167 -7.85 -3.41 -9.79
C GLN A 167 -7.29 -4.78 -9.33
N GLN A 168 -7.06 -4.97 -8.03
CA GLN A 168 -6.68 -6.27 -7.47
C GLN A 168 -7.79 -7.31 -7.65
N VAL A 169 -9.05 -6.94 -7.37
CA VAL A 169 -10.21 -7.82 -7.55
C VAL A 169 -10.36 -8.22 -9.02
N ILE A 170 -10.24 -7.29 -9.96
CA ILE A 170 -10.27 -7.58 -11.40
C ILE A 170 -9.13 -8.54 -11.77
N LEU A 171 -7.90 -8.26 -11.33
CA LEU A 171 -6.74 -9.11 -11.66
C LEU A 171 -6.89 -10.54 -11.11
N ILE A 172 -7.36 -10.69 -9.87
CA ILE A 172 -7.63 -12.00 -9.26
C ILE A 172 -8.76 -12.73 -9.99
N SER A 173 -9.85 -12.03 -10.33
CA SER A 173 -10.96 -12.64 -11.06
C SER A 173 -10.52 -13.11 -12.46
N VAL A 174 -9.83 -12.28 -13.23
CA VAL A 174 -9.34 -12.64 -14.57
C VAL A 174 -8.35 -13.80 -14.49
N GLY A 175 -7.45 -13.79 -13.51
CA GLY A 175 -6.51 -14.88 -13.26
C GLY A 175 -7.20 -16.22 -12.96
N THR A 176 -8.22 -16.20 -12.10
CA THR A 176 -8.98 -17.41 -11.74
C THR A 176 -9.83 -17.93 -12.91
N PHE A 177 -10.54 -17.06 -13.64
CA PHE A 177 -11.30 -17.46 -14.83
C PHE A 177 -10.41 -18.02 -15.93
N SER A 178 -9.22 -17.43 -16.14
CA SER A 178 -8.25 -17.94 -17.12
C SER A 178 -7.75 -19.32 -16.76
N LEU A 179 -7.40 -19.54 -15.48
CA LEU A 179 -6.96 -20.85 -15.00
C LEU A 179 -8.06 -21.92 -15.16
N LEU A 180 -9.31 -21.57 -14.81
CA LEU A 180 -10.46 -22.48 -14.98
C LEU A 180 -10.69 -22.83 -16.46
N SER A 181 -10.53 -21.86 -17.37
CA SER A 181 -10.65 -22.09 -18.81
C SER A 181 -9.58 -23.04 -19.34
N VAL A 182 -8.32 -22.88 -18.90
CA VAL A 182 -7.21 -23.78 -19.27
C VAL A 182 -7.46 -25.20 -18.76
N VAL A 183 -7.90 -25.34 -17.51
CA VAL A 183 -8.23 -26.65 -16.92
C VAL A 183 -9.39 -27.31 -17.67
N ALA A 184 -10.48 -26.58 -17.93
CA ALA A 184 -11.62 -27.08 -18.68
C ALA A 184 -11.23 -27.48 -20.12
N GLY A 185 -10.41 -26.67 -20.78
CA GLY A 185 -9.88 -26.97 -22.12
C GLY A 185 -9.00 -28.21 -22.14
N ALA A 186 -8.11 -28.37 -21.16
CA ALA A 186 -7.30 -29.58 -20.99
C ALA A 186 -8.17 -30.82 -20.74
N CYS A 187 -9.15 -30.73 -19.85
CA CYS A 187 -10.12 -31.81 -19.62
C CYS A 187 -10.89 -32.18 -20.89
N PHE A 188 -11.38 -31.19 -21.64
CA PHE A 188 -12.10 -31.41 -22.89
C PHE A 188 -11.20 -32.08 -23.96
N PHE A 189 -9.96 -31.63 -24.09
CA PHE A 189 -8.99 -32.24 -25.00
C PHE A 189 -8.67 -33.69 -24.64
N LEU A 190 -8.49 -34.00 -23.35
CA LEU A 190 -8.31 -35.37 -22.87
C LEU A 190 -9.53 -36.23 -23.21
N VAL A 191 -10.75 -35.75 -22.95
CA VAL A 191 -11.97 -36.46 -23.32
C VAL A 191 -12.00 -36.74 -24.82
N LEU A 192 -11.76 -35.74 -25.67
CA LEU A 192 -11.70 -35.89 -27.14
C LEU A 192 -10.67 -36.94 -27.58
N LYS A 193 -9.45 -36.86 -27.06
CA LYS A 193 -8.36 -37.80 -27.38
C LYS A 193 -8.71 -39.23 -26.97
N TYR A 194 -9.35 -39.40 -25.82
CA TYR A 194 -9.71 -40.71 -25.29
C TYR A 194 -11.14 -41.15 -25.64
N ARG A 195 -11.88 -40.42 -26.50
CA ARG A 195 -13.26 -40.78 -26.89
C ARG A 195 -13.38 -42.19 -27.46
N GLY A 196 -12.38 -42.65 -28.21
CA GLY A 196 -12.32 -44.02 -28.75
C GLY A 196 -12.16 -45.09 -27.67
N LEU A 197 -11.35 -44.82 -26.65
CA LEU A 197 -11.10 -45.72 -25.51
C LEU A 197 -12.26 -45.73 -24.52
N ILE A 198 -12.91 -44.58 -24.31
CA ILE A 198 -14.11 -44.46 -23.48
C ILE A 198 -15.29 -45.21 -24.13
N LYS A 199 -15.46 -45.14 -25.45
CA LYS A 199 -16.44 -45.97 -26.17
C LYS A 199 -16.21 -47.47 -25.95
N TYR A 200 -14.95 -47.90 -25.87
CA TYR A 200 -14.59 -49.29 -25.64
C TYR A 200 -14.90 -49.76 -24.21
N TRP A 201 -14.73 -48.89 -23.21
CA TRP A 201 -15.04 -49.19 -21.80
C TRP A 201 -16.53 -49.12 -21.44
N PHE A 202 -17.33 -48.33 -22.18
CA PHE A 202 -18.78 -48.25 -22.02
C PHE A 202 -19.57 -49.17 -22.95
N HIS A 203 -18.90 -50.08 -23.67
CA HIS A 203 -19.62 -51.17 -24.35
C HIS A 203 -20.20 -52.11 -23.30
N THR A 204 -21.54 -52.21 -23.29
CA THR A 204 -22.28 -53.30 -22.64
C THR A 204 -21.61 -54.62 -23.06
N PRO A 205 -21.30 -55.54 -22.12
CA PRO A 205 -20.70 -56.82 -22.49
C PRO A 205 -21.55 -57.47 -23.59
N PRO A 206 -20.96 -58.04 -24.64
CA PRO A 206 -21.71 -58.65 -25.73
C PRO A 206 -22.62 -59.74 -25.13
N SER A 207 -23.93 -59.48 -25.13
CA SER A 207 -24.91 -60.49 -24.77
C SER A 207 -24.95 -61.52 -25.88
N ILE A 208 -24.66 -62.77 -25.54
CA ILE A 208 -24.71 -63.91 -26.44
C ILE A 208 -26.10 -63.95 -27.09
N PRO A 209 -26.22 -64.08 -28.43
CA PRO A 209 -27.50 -64.27 -29.09
C PRO A 209 -28.26 -65.43 -28.43
N LEU A 210 -29.55 -65.25 -28.11
CA LEU A 210 -30.39 -66.22 -27.38
C LEU A 210 -30.31 -67.65 -27.96
N GLN A 211 -30.09 -67.77 -29.27
CA GLN A 211 -29.94 -69.05 -29.97
C GLN A 211 -28.68 -69.84 -29.57
N ILE A 212 -27.65 -69.21 -29.02
CA ILE A 212 -26.42 -69.89 -28.57
C ILE A 212 -26.49 -70.17 -27.06
N GLU A 213 -27.20 -69.36 -26.29
CA GLU A 213 -27.40 -69.57 -24.85
C GLU A 213 -28.17 -70.87 -24.55
N GLU A 214 -29.14 -71.23 -25.40
CA GLU A 214 -29.91 -72.48 -25.27
C GLU A 214 -29.06 -73.72 -25.57
N TYR A 215 -28.17 -73.67 -26.57
CA TYR A 215 -27.27 -74.77 -26.92
C TYR A 215 -26.12 -74.96 -25.92
N LEU A 216 -25.73 -73.91 -25.20
CA LEU A 216 -24.71 -74.00 -24.15
C LEU A 216 -25.27 -74.47 -22.80
N LYS A 217 -26.59 -74.39 -22.60
CA LYS A 217 -27.25 -74.90 -21.39
C LYS A 217 -27.53 -76.41 -21.41
N ASP A 218 -27.50 -77.05 -22.59
CA ASP A 218 -27.81 -78.48 -22.74
C ASP A 218 -26.71 -79.22 -23.53
N PRO A 219 -25.68 -79.78 -22.87
CA PRO A 219 -24.50 -80.35 -23.51
C PRO A 219 -24.73 -81.81 -23.94
N THR A 220 -25.76 -82.06 -24.74
CA THR A 220 -26.04 -83.40 -25.29
C THR A 220 -26.15 -83.36 -26.81
N GLN A 221 -25.07 -82.98 -27.50
CA GLN A 221 -24.87 -83.36 -28.91
C GLN A 221 -23.38 -83.72 -29.18
N PRO A 222 -23.10 -84.82 -29.90
CA PRO A 222 -21.78 -85.46 -29.99
C PRO A 222 -20.82 -84.78 -30.98
N ILE A 223 -21.03 -83.51 -31.30
CA ILE A 223 -20.31 -82.81 -32.38
C ILE A 223 -18.95 -82.28 -31.90
N LEU A 224 -18.81 -81.99 -30.60
CA LEU A 224 -17.56 -81.48 -30.02
C LEU A 224 -16.47 -82.56 -29.84
N GLU A 225 -16.85 -83.85 -29.70
CA GLU A 225 -15.89 -84.97 -29.66
C GLU A 225 -15.27 -85.29 -31.04
N ALA A 226 -15.92 -84.87 -32.14
CA ALA A 226 -15.40 -85.07 -33.49
C ALA A 226 -14.33 -84.04 -33.88
N LEU A 227 -14.37 -82.83 -33.31
CA LEU A 227 -13.41 -81.76 -33.61
C LEU A 227 -12.08 -81.91 -32.84
N ASP A 228 -12.09 -82.61 -31.71
CA ASP A 228 -10.88 -82.90 -30.92
C ASP A 228 -10.00 -83.98 -31.57
N LYS A 229 -10.51 -84.68 -32.60
CA LYS A 229 -9.84 -85.84 -33.20
C LYS A 229 -9.13 -85.61 -34.54
N ASP A 230 -9.29 -84.45 -35.19
CA ASP A 230 -8.84 -84.26 -36.58
C ASP A 230 -7.94 -83.03 -36.87
N SER A 231 -7.41 -82.31 -35.87
CA SER A 231 -6.47 -81.20 -36.14
C SER A 231 -5.00 -81.59 -35.99
N SER A 232 -4.49 -82.33 -36.97
CA SER A 232 -3.06 -82.44 -37.30
C SER A 232 -2.69 -81.34 -38.32
N PRO A 233 -1.47 -80.75 -38.27
CA PRO A 233 -1.25 -79.36 -38.68
C PRO A 233 -0.85 -79.23 -40.15
N LYS A 234 -1.63 -78.51 -40.97
CA LYS A 234 -1.15 -77.87 -42.21
C LYS A 234 -1.93 -76.60 -42.54
N ASP A 235 -1.25 -75.48 -42.31
CA ASP A 235 -1.28 -74.20 -43.03
C ASP A 235 -2.61 -73.77 -43.69
N ASP A 236 -3.40 -73.00 -42.94
CA ASP A 236 -4.43 -72.15 -43.51
C ASP A 236 -3.78 -70.94 -44.19
N VAL A 237 -3.94 -70.91 -45.51
CA VAL A 237 -3.65 -69.76 -46.36
C VAL A 237 -4.64 -68.64 -46.02
N TRP A 238 -4.12 -67.51 -45.55
CA TRP A 238 -4.92 -66.29 -45.31
C TRP A 238 -4.70 -65.29 -46.44
N ASP A 239 -5.79 -64.84 -47.06
CA ASP A 239 -5.76 -63.72 -48.01
C ASP A 239 -5.65 -62.39 -47.26
N SER A 240 -4.54 -61.68 -47.48
CA SER A 240 -4.26 -60.36 -46.92
C SER A 240 -4.97 -59.26 -47.73
N VAL A 241 -5.89 -58.54 -47.11
CA VAL A 241 -6.57 -57.38 -47.72
C VAL A 241 -5.74 -56.12 -47.49
N SER A 242 -5.24 -55.51 -48.58
CA SER A 242 -4.56 -54.21 -48.55
C SER A 242 -5.54 -53.07 -48.86
N ILE A 243 -5.62 -52.07 -47.97
CA ILE A 243 -6.40 -50.84 -48.16
C ILE A 243 -5.52 -49.81 -48.88
N ILE A 244 -5.95 -49.33 -50.05
CA ILE A 244 -5.30 -48.24 -50.80
C ILE A 244 -6.03 -46.93 -50.54
N SER A 245 -5.34 -45.94 -49.99
CA SER A 245 -5.81 -44.55 -49.90
C SER A 245 -5.10 -43.69 -50.96
N PHE A 246 -5.86 -42.84 -51.66
CA PHE A 246 -5.35 -41.88 -52.63
C PHE A 246 -5.19 -40.49 -51.98
N PRO A 247 -4.10 -39.74 -52.25
CA PRO A 247 -3.97 -38.36 -51.79
C PRO A 247 -4.73 -37.38 -52.69
N GLU A 248 -5.38 -36.40 -52.07
CA GLU A 248 -6.07 -35.26 -52.68
C GLU A 248 -5.03 -34.27 -53.22
N LYS A 249 -5.20 -33.82 -54.47
CA LYS A 249 -4.27 -32.91 -55.15
C LYS A 249 -4.25 -31.53 -54.50
N GLU A 250 -3.04 -31.04 -54.26
CA GLU A 250 -2.73 -29.64 -53.98
C GLU A 250 -3.30 -28.72 -55.07
N GLN A 251 -3.94 -27.63 -54.64
CA GLN A 251 -4.30 -26.50 -55.49
C GLN A 251 -3.47 -25.30 -55.02
N ASP A 252 -2.45 -24.98 -55.82
CA ASP A 252 -1.77 -23.68 -55.79
C ASP A 252 -2.80 -22.59 -56.10
N ASP A 253 -2.90 -21.59 -55.22
CA ASP A 253 -3.43 -20.28 -55.61
C ASP A 253 -2.45 -19.18 -55.14
N VAL A 254 -1.88 -18.53 -56.14
CA VAL A 254 -1.02 -17.37 -56.06
C VAL A 254 -1.90 -16.14 -55.90
N LEU A 255 -1.67 -15.33 -54.87
CA LEU A 255 -2.02 -13.90 -54.93
C LEU A 255 -0.92 -13.05 -54.28
N GLN A 256 -0.15 -12.38 -55.15
CA GLN A 256 0.55 -11.14 -54.83
C GLN A 256 -0.48 -10.02 -54.61
N THR A 257 -0.28 -9.13 -53.63
CA THR A 257 0.05 -7.71 -53.85
C THR A 257 -0.01 -6.90 -52.55
N LEU A 258 1.10 -6.18 -52.32
CA LEU A 258 1.28 -4.82 -51.76
C LEU A 258 0.44 -4.40 -50.54
#